data_AF-A0A2E6BNC5-F1
#
_entry.id   AF-A0A2E6BNC5-F1
#
_cell.length_a   1.000
_cell.length_b   1.000
_cell.length_c   1.000
_cell.angle_alpha   90.00
_cell.angle_beta   90.00
_cell.angle_gamma   90.00
#
_symmetry.space_group_name_H-M   'P 1'
#
loop_
_entity.id
_entity.type
_entity.pdbx_description
1 polymer ?
#
loop_
_entity_poly.entity_id
_entity_poly.type
_entity_poly.pdbx_seq_one_letter_code
_entity_poly.pdbx_strand_id
1 'polypeptide(L)' 'MKRINYLIQKTLIFLNIILFGLGSFLCFIVAVIDMQDRLLIGGVLLLLLTFANQKIIYYIFKNND' A
#
# COMPACT_ATOMS: atom_id res chain seq x y z
N MET A 1 -24.11 11.89 8.26
CA MET A 1 -23.51 10.68 7.63
C MET A 1 -22.31 10.97 6.73
N LYS A 2 -22.37 11.91 5.76
CA LYS A 2 -21.26 12.17 4.80
C LYS A 2 -19.89 12.49 5.43
N ARG A 3 -19.84 13.22 6.55
CA ARG A 3 -18.57 13.59 7.24
C ARG A 3 -17.84 12.39 7.86
N ILE A 4 -18.57 11.40 8.35
CA ILE A 4 -17.98 10.21 9.00
C ILE A 4 -17.35 9.31 7.93
N ASN A 5 -18.04 9.08 6.81
CA ASN A 5 -17.46 8.33 5.69
C ASN A 5 -16.19 9.00 5.15
N TYR A 6 -16.16 10.33 5.06
CA TYR A 6 -14.96 11.06 4.64
C TYR A 6 -13.78 10.90 5.60
N LEU A 7 -14.04 10.91 6.92
CA LEU A 7 -12.99 10.67 7.93
C LEU A 7 -12.47 9.23 7.86
N ILE A 8 -13.37 8.25 7.76
CA ILE A 8 -13.01 6.83 7.62
C ILE A 8 -12.17 6.62 6.35
N GLN A 9 -12.57 7.24 5.24
CA GLN A 9 -11.83 7.20 3.98
C GLN A 9 -10.42 7.78 4.13
N LYS A 10 -10.29 8.94 4.77
CA LYS A 10 -8.99 9.56 4.99
C LYS A 10 -8.09 8.69 5.87
N THR A 11 -8.65 8.10 6.93
CA THR A 11 -7.92 7.17 7.80
C THR A 11 -7.49 5.90 7.07
N LEU A 12 -8.36 5.32 6.23
CA LEU A 12 -8.03 4.15 5.41
C LEU A 12 -6.91 4.43 4.41
N ILE A 13 -6.95 5.59 3.74
CA ILE A 13 -5.88 6.02 2.82
C ILE A 13 -4.57 6.17 3.58
N PHE A 14 -4.60 6.82 4.74
CA PHE A 14 -3.41 7.05 5.55
C PHE A 14 -2.81 5.73 6.07
N LEU A 15 -3.66 4.82 6.56
CA LEU A 15 -3.25 3.50 6.99
C LEU A 15 -2.60 2.71 5.85
N ASN A 16 -3.16 2.78 4.63
CA ASN A 16 -2.60 2.13 3.46
C ASN A 16 -1.21 2.68 3.07
N ILE A 17 -1.03 4.01 3.14
CA ILE A 17 0.28 4.63 2.88
C ILE A 17 1.31 4.17 3.92
N ILE A 18 0.93 4.08 5.19
CA ILE A 18 1.82 3.59 6.24
C ILE A 18 2.16 2.12 6.03
N LEU A 19 1.17 1.27 5.75
CA LEU A 19 1.39 -0.16 5.47
C LEU A 19 2.31 -0.35 4.26
N PHE A 20 2.15 0.50 3.24
CA PHE A 20 2.99 0.53 2.05
C PHE A 20 4.44 0.90 2.38
N GLY A 21 4.65 1.98 3.13
CA GLY A 21 5.98 2.43 3.53
C GLY A 21 6.70 1.38 4.39
N LEU A 22 6.00 0.80 5.37
CA LEU A 22 6.59 -0.23 6.23
C LEU A 22 6.87 -1.53 5.48
N GLY A 23 5.94 -1.99 4.63
CA GLY A 23 6.10 -3.22 3.85
C GLY A 23 7.25 -3.14 2.84
N SER A 24 7.38 -2.02 2.13
CA SER A 24 8.50 -1.78 1.20
C SER A 24 9.84 -1.66 1.93
N PHE A 25 9.88 -1.01 3.09
CA PHE A 25 11.08 -0.90 3.91
C PHE A 25 11.54 -2.25 4.48
N LEU A 26 10.61 -3.06 4.99
CA LEU A 26 10.91 -4.42 5.46
C LEU A 26 11.44 -5.30 4.32
N CYS A 27 10.81 -5.22 3.14
CA CYS A 27 11.27 -5.94 1.96
C CYS A 27 12.68 -5.53 1.55
N PHE A 28 13.00 -4.23 1.63
CA PHE A 28 14.34 -3.72 1.35
C PHE A 28 15.35 -4.29 2.35
N ILE A 29 15.03 -4.31 3.65
CA ILE A 29 15.90 -4.88 4.69
C ILE A 29 16.16 -6.38 4.41
N VAL A 30 15.12 -7.16 4.13
CA VAL A 30 15.28 -8.59 3.83
C VAL A 30 16.14 -8.81 2.59
N ALA A 31 15.92 -8.06 1.52
CA ALA A 31 16.74 -8.15 0.31
C ALA A 31 18.22 -7.78 0.57
N VAL A 32 18.47 -6.81 1.46
CA VAL A 32 19.82 -6.45 1.90
C VAL A 32 20.47 -7.57 2.70
N ILE A 33 19.73 -8.20 3.63
CA ILE A 33 20.22 -9.30 4.47
C ILE A 33 20.55 -10.54 3.63
N ASP A 34 19.67 -10.90 2.69
CA ASP A 34 19.83 -12.11 1.87
C ASP A 34 20.77 -11.91 0.65
N MET A 35 21.43 -10.75 0.55
CA MET A 35 22.27 -10.36 -0.60
C MET A 35 21.60 -10.53 -1.97
N GLN A 36 20.27 -10.45 -2.02
CA GLN A 36 19.53 -10.54 -3.28
C GLN A 36 19.45 -9.17 -3.97
N ASP A 37 19.03 -9.16 -5.23
CA ASP A 37 18.92 -7.93 -6.02
C ASP A 37 17.86 -6.98 -5.44
N ARG A 38 18.35 -6.01 -4.66
CA ARG A 38 17.57 -5.03 -3.89
C ARG A 38 16.58 -4.25 -4.75
N LEU A 39 16.99 -3.91 -5.97
CA LEU A 39 16.18 -3.15 -6.93
C LEU A 39 15.06 -4.00 -7.53
N LEU A 40 15.32 -5.28 -7.77
CA LEU A 40 14.36 -6.17 -8.42
C LEU A 40 13.25 -6.56 -7.43
N ILE A 41 13.63 -6.94 -6.20
CA ILE A 41 12.67 -7.34 -5.16
C ILE A 41 11.90 -6.12 -4.66
N GLY A 42 12.59 -5.02 -4.37
CA GLY A 42 11.95 -3.76 -3.97
C GLY A 42 10.99 -3.26 -5.05
N GLY A 43 11.40 -3.30 -6.32
CA GLY A 43 10.59 -2.87 -7.46
C GLY A 43 9.35 -3.73 -7.72
N VAL A 44 9.50 -5.07 -7.69
CA VAL A 44 8.37 -6.01 -7.85
C VAL A 44 7.36 -5.82 -6.72
N LEU A 45 7.83 -5.67 -5.48
CA LEU A 45 6.94 -5.51 -4.33
C LEU A 45 6.24 -4.13 -4.35
N LEU A 46 6.95 -3.07 -4.76
CA LEU A 46 6.35 -1.75 -5.03
C LEU A 46 5.23 -1.86 -6.07
N LEU A 47 5.48 -2.53 -7.20
CA LEU A 47 4.50 -2.73 -8.27
C LEU A 47 3.27 -3.49 -7.78
N LEU A 48 3.49 -4.62 -7.10
CA LEU A 48 2.42 -5.49 -6.62
C LEU A 48 1.54 -4.78 -5.58
N LEU A 49 2.16 -4.00 -4.70
CA LEU A 49 1.46 -3.21 -3.71
C LEU A 49 0.75 -2.00 -4.33
N THR A 50 1.30 -1.39 -5.38
CA THR A 50 0.62 -0.33 -6.15
C THR A 50 -0.65 -0.85 -6.83
N PHE A 51 -0.59 -2.04 -7.45
CA PHE A 51 -1.76 -2.71 -8.03
C PHE A 51 -2.83 -3.04 -6.97
N ALA A 52 -2.41 -3.58 -5.82
CA ALA A 52 -3.31 -3.86 -4.71
C ALA A 52 -3.97 -2.57 -4.19
N ASN A 53 -3.20 -1.48 -4.05
CA ASN A 53 -3.72 -0.19 -3.60
C ASN A 53 -4.76 0.38 -4.58
N GLN A 54 -4.46 0.37 -5.88
CA GLN A 54 -5.41 0.82 -6.91
C GLN A 54 -6.73 0.04 -6.85
N LYS A 55 -6.65 -1.29 -6.66
CA LYS A 55 -7.82 -2.16 -6.60
C LYS A 55 -8.64 -1.93 -5.33
N ILE A 56 -8.00 -1.75 -4.18
CA ILE A 56 -8.66 -1.42 -2.91
C ILE A 56 -9.35 -0.07 -3.00
N ILE A 57 -8.65 0.94 -3.51
CA ILE A 57 -9.20 2.28 -3.75
C ILE A 57 -10.44 2.17 -4.63
N TYR A 58 -10.33 1.49 -5.78
CA TYR A 58 -11.47 1.28 -6.69
C TYR A 58 -12.68 0.61 -6.00
N TYR A 59 -12.45 -0.43 -5.21
CA TYR A 59 -13.53 -1.14 -4.52
C TYR A 59 -14.19 -0.29 -3.44
N ILE A 60 -13.41 0.51 -2.72
CA ILE A 60 -13.90 1.45 -1.72
C ILE A 60 -14.76 2.53 -2.39
N PHE A 61 -14.33 3.08 -3.52
CA PHE A 61 -15.09 4.10 -4.23
C PHE A 61 -16.38 3.54 -4.85
N LYS A 62 -16.32 2.36 -5.47
CA LYS A 62 -17.50 1.73 -6.09
C LYS A 62 -18.60 1.33 -5.10
N ASN A 63 -18.26 1.03 -3.85
CA ASN A 63 -19.24 0.68 -2.81
C ASN A 63 -19.80 1.91 -2.06
N ASN A 64 -19.25 3.10 -2.28
CA ASN A 64 -19.73 4.34 -1.66
C ASN A 64 -20.61 5.21 -2.60
N ASP A 65 -20.71 4.84 -3.88
CA ASP A 65 -21.71 5.35 -4.84
C ASP A 65 -23.00 4.53 -4.77
#